data_AF-A0A0R0HRC1-F1
#
_entry.id   AF-A0A0R0HRC1-F1
#
_cell.length_a   1.000
_cell.length_b   1.000
_cell.length_c   1.000
_cell.angle_alpha   90.00
_cell.angle_beta   90.00
_cell.angle_gamma   90.00
#
_symmetry.space_group_name_H-M   'P 1'
#
loop_
_entity.id
_entity.type
_entity.pdbx_description
1 polymer ?
#
loop_
_entity_poly.entity_id
_entity_poly.type
_entity_poly.pdbx_seq_one_letter_code
_entity_poly.pdbx_strand_id
1 'polypeptide(L)'
;SSQEEAIKQKDVLATEVSSLRGELQQVRDERDRQLSQVQTLSYELEKVKESRKHSSTELDSLTLKANDMEEKCSFKDNQIKALEEQLATAEKKLQVSNISAYETRTEYKGQQKFVNELQRRLADAEYKLIEEERLRKKLHNTILELKGNIRVFCRVRPLLADESCSTEGKIFSYPTSMETSGRAIDLAQNGQKHSFTFDKVFTPEASQEEVFVEISQLVQSALDGYKVCIFAYGQTWSGKTYTMMGRPGHPEEKGLIPRSLEQIFQTKQSQQPQGWKYEIIADKVFLAKFTVSDLTVVDVHSAKEVAFLLNQPANSR
;
A
#
# COMPACT_ATOMS: atom_id res chain seq x y z
N SER A 1 -55.64 -93.36 128.53
CA SER A 1 -54.23 -92.97 128.40
C SER A 1 -53.76 -92.84 126.94
N SER A 2 -54.31 -93.58 125.94
CA SER A 2 -53.91 -93.43 124.52
C SER A 2 -54.65 -92.36 123.69
N GLN A 3 -55.70 -91.71 124.21
CA GLN A 3 -56.50 -90.73 123.46
C GLN A 3 -55.99 -89.27 123.55
N GLU A 4 -55.21 -88.92 124.57
CA GLU A 4 -54.68 -87.54 124.75
C GLU A 4 -53.40 -87.27 123.93
N GLU A 5 -52.59 -88.29 123.62
CA GLU A 5 -51.40 -88.13 122.76
C GLU A 5 -51.75 -87.92 121.28
N ALA A 6 -52.85 -88.51 120.80
CA ALA A 6 -53.32 -88.34 119.42
C ALA A 6 -53.82 -86.92 119.12
N ILE A 7 -54.40 -86.23 120.12
CA ILE A 7 -54.89 -84.85 119.97
C ILE A 7 -53.72 -83.87 119.90
N LYS A 8 -52.68 -84.06 120.72
CA LYS A 8 -51.45 -83.23 120.64
C LYS A 8 -50.71 -83.40 119.31
N GLN A 9 -50.60 -84.62 118.77
CA GLN A 9 -49.98 -84.81 117.45
C GLN A 9 -50.80 -84.16 116.31
N LYS A 10 -52.13 -84.18 116.40
CA LYS A 10 -52.98 -83.51 115.42
C LYS A 10 -52.81 -81.99 115.42
N ASP A 11 -52.67 -81.36 116.59
CA ASP A 11 -52.46 -79.91 116.69
C ASP A 11 -51.07 -79.49 116.22
N VAL A 12 -50.02 -80.29 116.47
CA VAL A 12 -48.68 -80.05 115.92
C VAL A 12 -48.67 -80.19 114.39
N LEU A 13 -49.32 -81.22 113.83
CA LEU A 13 -49.46 -81.35 112.38
C LEU A 13 -50.33 -80.24 111.76
N ALA A 14 -51.37 -79.77 112.45
CA ALA A 14 -52.21 -78.67 111.96
C ALA A 14 -51.43 -77.35 111.91
N THR A 15 -50.58 -77.08 112.90
CA THR A 15 -49.70 -75.90 112.90
C THR A 15 -48.60 -76.00 111.84
N GLU A 16 -48.01 -77.18 111.63
CA GLU A 16 -47.01 -77.41 110.59
C GLU A 16 -47.62 -77.32 109.17
N VAL A 17 -48.82 -77.86 108.95
CA VAL A 17 -49.57 -77.69 107.69
C VAL A 17 -49.95 -76.23 107.46
N SER A 18 -50.29 -75.47 108.52
CA SER A 18 -50.54 -74.04 108.39
C SER A 18 -49.26 -73.26 108.04
N SER A 19 -48.12 -73.62 108.62
CA SER A 19 -46.82 -73.03 108.29
C SER A 19 -46.44 -73.31 106.84
N LEU A 20 -46.50 -74.58 106.42
CA LEU A 20 -46.20 -75.00 105.05
C LEU A 20 -47.16 -74.38 104.03
N ARG A 21 -48.45 -74.22 104.35
CA ARG A 21 -49.40 -73.48 103.50
C ARG A 21 -49.02 -72.01 103.36
N GLY A 22 -48.53 -71.38 104.44
CA GLY A 22 -48.02 -70.01 104.41
C GLY A 22 -46.78 -69.87 103.53
N GLU A 23 -45.81 -70.77 103.65
CA GLU A 23 -44.61 -70.79 102.82
C GLU A 23 -44.95 -71.06 101.34
N LEU A 24 -45.85 -72.00 101.06
CA LEU A 24 -46.26 -72.33 99.69
C LEU A 24 -47.04 -71.16 99.06
N GLN A 25 -47.80 -70.39 99.85
CA GLN A 25 -48.43 -69.16 99.38
C GLN A 25 -47.39 -68.07 99.10
N GLN A 26 -46.40 -67.87 99.97
CA GLN A 26 -45.29 -66.92 99.71
C GLN A 26 -44.50 -67.28 98.45
N VAL A 27 -44.19 -68.57 98.24
CA VAL A 27 -43.49 -69.03 97.02
C VAL A 27 -44.35 -68.83 95.78
N ARG A 28 -45.67 -69.03 95.86
CA ARG A 28 -46.58 -68.73 94.74
C ARG A 28 -46.63 -67.25 94.42
N ASP A 29 -46.75 -66.39 95.44
CA ASP A 29 -46.80 -64.95 95.28
C ASP A 29 -45.47 -64.42 94.71
N GLU A 30 -44.32 -64.91 95.16
CA GLU A 30 -43.01 -64.55 94.60
C GLU A 30 -42.84 -65.09 93.17
N ARG A 31 -43.33 -66.30 92.87
CA ARG A 31 -43.34 -66.85 91.50
C ARG A 31 -44.22 -66.01 90.58
N ASP A 32 -45.39 -65.56 91.03
CA ASP A 32 -46.29 -64.71 90.24
C ASP A 32 -45.71 -63.30 90.07
N ARG A 33 -44.99 -62.79 91.07
CA ARG A 33 -44.20 -61.56 90.98
C ARG A 33 -43.07 -61.69 89.95
N GLN A 34 -42.34 -62.80 89.96
CA GLN A 34 -41.27 -63.07 89.00
C GLN A 34 -41.81 -63.31 87.59
N LEU A 35 -42.94 -64.01 87.42
CA LEU A 35 -43.62 -64.14 86.13
C LEU A 35 -44.04 -62.78 85.58
N SER A 36 -44.58 -61.91 86.43
CA SER A 36 -44.95 -60.54 86.04
C SER A 36 -43.72 -59.72 85.64
N GLN A 37 -42.59 -59.87 86.36
CA GLN A 37 -41.32 -59.23 85.99
C GLN A 37 -40.75 -59.78 84.67
N VAL A 38 -40.77 -61.10 84.46
CA VAL A 38 -40.31 -61.73 83.22
C VAL A 38 -41.18 -61.32 82.03
N GLN A 39 -42.50 -61.22 82.22
CA GLN A 39 -43.42 -60.71 81.19
C GLN A 39 -43.14 -59.23 80.88
N THR A 40 -42.91 -58.41 81.90
CA THR A 40 -42.57 -56.98 81.72
C THR A 40 -41.24 -56.83 80.98
N LEU A 41 -40.20 -57.55 81.42
CA LEU A 41 -38.88 -57.57 80.77
C LEU A 41 -38.94 -58.13 79.35
N SER A 42 -39.79 -59.14 79.09
CA SER A 42 -39.98 -59.68 77.74
C SER A 42 -40.64 -58.66 76.81
N TYR A 43 -41.62 -57.91 77.32
CA TYR A 43 -42.25 -56.81 76.59
C TYR A 43 -41.26 -55.68 76.30
N GLU A 44 -40.46 -55.29 77.28
CA GLU A 44 -39.41 -54.27 77.12
C GLU A 44 -38.32 -54.72 76.12
N LEU A 45 -37.88 -55.97 76.18
CA LEU A 45 -36.91 -56.54 75.23
C LEU A 45 -37.44 -56.52 73.80
N GLU A 46 -38.72 -56.87 73.60
CA GLU A 46 -39.30 -56.87 72.26
C GLU A 46 -39.46 -55.44 71.72
N LYS A 47 -39.86 -54.49 72.57
CA LYS A 47 -39.90 -53.06 72.24
C LYS A 47 -38.52 -52.52 71.85
N VAL A 48 -37.47 -52.88 72.58
CA VAL A 48 -36.08 -52.49 72.27
C VAL A 48 -35.61 -53.14 70.96
N LYS A 49 -35.96 -54.40 70.70
CA LYS A 49 -35.64 -55.06 69.42
C LYS A 49 -36.34 -54.38 68.25
N GLU A 50 -37.60 -54.00 68.39
CA GLU A 50 -38.33 -53.27 67.35
C GLU A 50 -37.73 -51.89 67.08
N SER A 51 -37.41 -51.13 68.14
CA SER A 51 -36.71 -49.85 68.00
C SER A 51 -35.33 -50.01 67.36
N ARG A 52 -34.59 -51.07 67.72
CA ARG A 52 -33.30 -51.39 67.10
C ARG A 52 -33.44 -51.76 65.62
N LYS A 53 -34.47 -52.52 65.24
CA LYS A 53 -34.78 -52.82 63.83
C LYS A 53 -35.10 -51.53 63.07
N HIS A 54 -35.91 -50.65 63.67
CA HIS A 54 -36.26 -49.37 63.05
C HIS A 54 -35.02 -48.49 62.85
N SER A 55 -34.20 -48.30 63.90
CA SER A 55 -32.93 -47.58 63.79
C SER A 55 -31.95 -48.24 62.81
N SER A 56 -31.94 -49.58 62.68
CA SER A 56 -31.14 -50.28 61.66
C SER A 56 -31.60 -49.93 60.25
N THR A 57 -32.92 -49.95 59.98
CA THR A 57 -33.46 -49.58 58.67
C THR A 57 -33.25 -48.11 58.33
N GLU A 58 -33.30 -47.22 59.33
CA GLU A 58 -32.96 -45.81 59.15
C GLU A 58 -31.47 -45.63 58.86
N LEU A 59 -30.60 -46.38 59.53
CA LEU A 59 -29.16 -46.36 59.31
C LEU A 59 -28.81 -46.86 57.89
N ASP A 60 -29.42 -47.95 57.43
CA ASP A 60 -29.26 -48.44 56.06
C ASP A 60 -29.74 -47.42 55.02
N SER A 61 -30.87 -46.76 55.29
CA SER A 61 -31.41 -45.68 54.43
C SER A 61 -30.48 -44.46 54.38
N LEU A 62 -29.90 -44.08 55.52
CA LEU A 62 -28.92 -42.99 55.60
C LEU A 62 -27.60 -43.37 54.91
N THR A 63 -27.14 -44.61 55.04
CA THR A 63 -25.95 -45.12 54.33
C THR A 63 -26.15 -45.11 52.82
N LEU A 64 -27.31 -45.54 52.32
CA LEU A 64 -27.61 -45.45 50.88
C LEU A 64 -27.62 -44.01 50.39
N LYS A 65 -28.20 -43.08 51.15
CA LYS A 65 -28.17 -41.64 50.82
C LYS A 65 -26.75 -41.06 50.87
N ALA A 66 -25.93 -41.49 51.82
CA ALA A 66 -24.54 -41.06 51.92
C ALA A 66 -23.74 -41.52 50.69
N ASN A 67 -23.89 -42.78 50.28
CA ASN A 67 -23.25 -43.31 49.08
C ASN A 67 -23.71 -42.60 47.79
N ASP A 68 -25.02 -42.36 47.62
CA ASP A 68 -25.56 -41.59 46.47
C ASP A 68 -25.02 -40.14 46.45
N MET A 69 -24.87 -39.52 47.62
CA MET A 69 -24.27 -38.20 47.73
C MET A 69 -22.76 -38.21 47.42
N GLU A 70 -22.02 -39.23 47.86
CA GLU A 70 -20.60 -39.42 47.52
C GLU A 70 -20.40 -39.60 46.01
N GLU A 71 -21.24 -40.41 45.35
CA GLU A 71 -21.22 -40.58 43.89
C GLU A 71 -21.47 -39.24 43.18
N LYS A 72 -22.49 -38.48 43.62
CA LYS A 72 -22.79 -37.15 43.06
C LYS A 72 -21.67 -36.15 43.29
N CYS A 73 -21.02 -36.16 44.45
CA CYS A 73 -19.84 -35.33 44.73
C CYS A 73 -18.69 -35.72 43.79
N SER A 74 -18.39 -37.01 43.64
CA SER A 74 -17.34 -37.49 42.73
C SER A 74 -17.61 -37.10 41.27
N PHE A 75 -18.87 -37.14 40.83
CA PHE A 75 -19.26 -36.72 39.49
C PHE A 75 -19.03 -35.22 39.28
N LYS A 76 -19.44 -34.38 40.24
CA LYS A 76 -19.20 -32.93 40.19
C LYS A 76 -17.72 -32.58 40.25
N ASP A 77 -16.92 -33.30 41.05
CA ASP A 77 -15.48 -33.10 41.12
C ASP A 77 -14.80 -33.38 39.76
N ASN A 78 -15.23 -34.45 39.08
CA ASN A 78 -14.75 -34.74 37.72
C ASN A 78 -15.18 -33.67 36.71
N GLN A 79 -16.40 -33.15 36.83
CA GLN A 79 -16.90 -32.06 35.99
C GLN A 79 -16.12 -30.75 36.23
N ILE A 80 -15.79 -30.43 37.48
CA ILE A 80 -14.99 -29.26 37.86
C ILE A 80 -13.59 -29.38 37.25
N LYS A 81 -12.92 -30.52 37.39
CA LYS A 81 -11.59 -30.76 36.78
C LYS A 81 -11.61 -30.59 35.26
N ALA A 82 -12.63 -31.14 34.59
CA ALA A 82 -12.78 -30.98 33.14
C ALA A 82 -13.00 -29.51 32.73
N LEU A 83 -13.77 -28.75 33.51
CA LEU A 83 -13.98 -27.31 33.28
C LEU A 83 -12.72 -26.49 33.55
N GLU A 84 -11.93 -26.82 34.58
CA GLU A 84 -10.65 -26.19 34.88
C GLU A 84 -9.63 -26.40 33.74
N GLU A 85 -9.55 -27.61 33.18
CA GLU A 85 -8.71 -27.89 32.02
C GLU A 85 -9.18 -27.10 30.77
N GLN A 86 -10.48 -27.02 30.54
CA GLN A 86 -11.04 -26.22 29.45
C GLN A 86 -10.74 -24.72 29.63
N LEU A 87 -10.86 -24.19 30.84
CA LEU A 87 -10.48 -22.81 31.16
C LEU A 87 -8.99 -22.55 30.90
N ALA A 88 -8.11 -23.42 31.39
CA ALA A 88 -6.66 -23.28 31.19
C ALA A 88 -6.29 -23.29 29.70
N THR A 89 -6.92 -24.16 28.89
CA THR A 89 -6.69 -24.18 27.44
C THR A 89 -7.24 -22.93 26.73
N ALA A 90 -8.38 -22.41 27.15
CA ALA A 90 -8.97 -21.18 26.62
C ALA A 90 -8.11 -19.95 26.95
N GLU A 91 -7.62 -19.85 28.18
CA GLU A 91 -6.71 -18.78 28.63
C GLU A 91 -5.41 -18.77 27.82
N LYS A 92 -4.80 -19.94 27.60
CA LYS A 92 -3.59 -20.07 26.78
C LYS A 92 -3.83 -19.64 25.32
N LYS A 93 -4.97 -20.03 24.73
CA LYS A 93 -5.36 -19.59 23.37
C LYS A 93 -5.59 -18.08 23.29
N LEU A 94 -6.25 -17.51 24.29
CA LEU A 94 -6.48 -16.07 24.40
C LEU A 94 -5.14 -15.32 24.51
N GLN A 95 -4.19 -15.82 25.30
CA GLN A 95 -2.86 -15.23 25.43
C GLN A 95 -2.10 -15.22 24.09
N VAL A 96 -2.08 -16.33 23.36
CA VAL A 96 -1.44 -16.42 22.03
C VAL A 96 -2.11 -15.47 21.03
N SER A 97 -3.44 -15.42 21.02
CA SER A 97 -4.20 -14.49 20.17
C SER A 97 -3.87 -13.03 20.51
N ASN A 98 -3.77 -12.67 21.78
CA ASN A 98 -3.42 -11.32 22.21
C ASN A 98 -2.00 -10.92 21.80
N ILE A 99 -1.02 -11.84 21.89
CA ILE A 99 0.35 -11.60 21.45
C ILE A 99 0.40 -11.37 19.93
N SER A 100 -0.21 -12.26 19.13
CA SER A 100 -0.23 -12.11 17.67
C SER A 100 -0.96 -10.84 17.20
N ALA A 101 -2.06 -10.45 17.87
CA ALA A 101 -2.77 -9.21 17.61
C ALA A 101 -1.92 -7.98 17.98
N TYR A 102 -1.14 -8.05 19.06
CA TYR A 102 -0.20 -7.00 19.44
C TYR A 102 0.92 -6.85 18.41
N GLU A 103 1.55 -7.94 17.99
CA GLU A 103 2.60 -7.96 16.95
C GLU A 103 2.09 -7.34 15.64
N THR A 104 0.95 -7.83 15.13
CA THR A 104 0.32 -7.28 13.91
C THR A 104 0.03 -5.79 14.03
N ARG A 105 -0.44 -5.32 15.20
CA ARG A 105 -0.70 -3.90 15.44
C ARG A 105 0.58 -3.08 15.47
N THR A 106 1.67 -3.61 16.02
CA THR A 106 2.97 -2.93 16.03
C THR A 106 3.56 -2.81 14.63
N GLU A 107 3.46 -3.86 13.80
CA GLU A 107 3.89 -3.84 12.40
C GLU A 107 3.08 -2.84 11.58
N TYR A 108 1.75 -2.86 11.71
CA TYR A 108 0.86 -1.92 11.03
C TYR A 108 1.19 -0.47 11.40
N LYS A 109 1.43 -0.17 12.68
CA LYS A 109 1.86 1.17 13.12
C LYS A 109 3.22 1.55 12.52
N GLY A 110 4.15 0.60 12.38
CA GLY A 110 5.45 0.82 11.74
C GLY A 110 5.30 1.16 10.26
N GLN A 111 4.50 0.39 9.53
CA GLN A 111 4.18 0.64 8.13
C GLN A 111 3.47 1.99 7.94
N GLN A 112 2.53 2.35 8.80
CA GLN A 112 1.84 3.64 8.74
C GLN A 112 2.81 4.82 8.91
N LYS A 113 3.77 4.74 9.85
CA LYS A 113 4.82 5.74 10.00
C LYS A 113 5.69 5.85 8.75
N PHE A 114 6.05 4.71 8.14
CA PHE A 114 6.85 4.69 6.92
C PHE A 114 6.11 5.29 5.72
N VAL A 115 4.82 4.97 5.55
CA VAL A 115 3.97 5.57 4.50
C VAL A 115 3.86 7.08 4.68
N ASN A 116 3.63 7.57 5.90
CA ASN A 116 3.56 9.00 6.18
C ASN A 116 4.88 9.72 5.87
N GLU A 117 6.03 9.10 6.20
CA GLU A 117 7.34 9.64 5.86
C GLU A 117 7.58 9.67 4.34
N LEU A 118 7.20 8.60 3.62
CA LEU A 118 7.30 8.57 2.15
C LEU A 118 6.40 9.63 1.50
N GLN A 119 5.18 9.82 1.99
CA GLN A 119 4.27 10.86 1.51
C GLN A 119 4.86 12.26 1.70
N ARG A 120 5.47 12.52 2.87
CA ARG A 120 6.16 13.79 3.13
C ARG A 120 7.32 14.01 2.17
N ARG A 121 8.18 13.00 1.98
CA ARG A 121 9.32 13.07 1.06
C ARG A 121 8.90 13.26 -0.39
N LEU A 122 7.78 12.64 -0.80
CA LEU A 122 7.20 12.80 -2.13
C LEU A 122 6.69 14.23 -2.32
N ALA A 123 5.94 14.78 -1.36
CA ALA A 123 5.48 16.16 -1.42
C ALA A 123 6.63 17.17 -1.46
N ASP A 124 7.69 16.97 -0.66
CA ASP A 124 8.88 17.82 -0.68
C ASP A 124 9.63 17.72 -2.03
N ALA A 125 9.67 16.55 -2.66
CA ALA A 125 10.30 16.34 -3.96
C ALA A 125 9.49 16.98 -5.10
N GLU A 126 8.17 16.81 -5.10
CA GLU A 126 7.27 17.46 -6.06
C GLU A 126 7.37 18.99 -5.97
N TYR A 127 7.36 19.55 -4.75
CA TYR A 127 7.54 20.98 -4.55
C TYR A 127 8.86 21.49 -5.14
N LYS A 128 9.97 20.78 -4.89
CA LYS A 128 11.28 21.13 -5.45
C LYS A 128 11.29 21.05 -6.97
N LEU A 129 10.69 20.01 -7.57
CA LEU A 129 10.63 19.88 -9.04
C LEU A 129 9.90 21.06 -9.69
N ILE A 130 8.80 21.53 -9.09
CA ILE A 130 8.05 22.68 -9.60
C ILE A 130 8.90 23.96 -9.51
N GLU A 131 9.56 24.20 -8.37
CA GLU A 131 10.41 25.38 -8.18
C GLU A 131 11.64 25.39 -9.11
N GLU A 132 12.29 24.23 -9.29
CA GLU A 132 13.41 24.09 -10.23
C GLU A 132 12.97 24.32 -11.68
N GLU A 133 11.81 23.82 -12.09
CA GLU A 133 11.28 24.06 -13.43
C GLU A 133 10.93 25.54 -13.65
N ARG A 134 10.37 26.21 -12.63
CA ARG A 134 10.14 27.67 -12.65
C ARG A 134 11.46 28.44 -12.77
N LEU A 135 12.49 28.04 -12.03
CA LEU A 135 13.81 28.66 -12.08
C LEU A 135 14.46 28.44 -13.45
N ARG A 136 14.39 27.23 -14.00
CA ARG A 136 14.89 26.90 -15.34
C ARG A 136 14.22 27.76 -16.42
N LYS A 137 12.88 27.93 -16.38
CA LYS A 137 12.16 28.84 -17.31
C LYS A 137 12.69 30.27 -17.22
N LYS A 138 12.85 30.78 -16.00
CA LYS A 138 13.35 32.14 -15.75
C LYS A 138 14.77 32.32 -16.29
N LEU A 139 15.68 31.41 -15.95
CA LEU A 139 17.08 31.46 -16.39
C LEU A 139 17.21 31.31 -17.90
N HIS A 140 16.44 30.40 -18.50
CA HIS A 140 16.39 30.21 -19.95
C HIS A 140 15.96 31.49 -20.68
N ASN A 141 14.90 32.14 -20.21
CA ASN A 141 14.46 33.42 -20.78
C ASN A 141 15.52 34.51 -20.61
N THR A 142 16.13 34.64 -19.42
CA THR A 142 17.21 35.62 -19.19
C THR A 142 18.41 35.38 -20.11
N ILE A 143 18.82 34.12 -20.33
CA ILE A 143 19.90 33.78 -21.26
C ILE A 143 19.55 34.20 -22.70
N LEU A 144 18.30 33.97 -23.13
CA LEU A 144 17.85 34.37 -24.46
C LEU A 144 17.78 35.90 -24.62
N GLU A 145 17.30 36.62 -23.61
CA GLU A 145 17.30 38.08 -23.60
C GLU A 145 18.73 38.65 -23.68
N LEU A 146 19.67 38.06 -22.95
CA LEU A 146 21.09 38.45 -22.99
C LEU A 146 21.75 38.13 -24.34
N LYS A 147 21.33 37.06 -25.02
CA LYS A 147 21.75 36.74 -26.40
C LYS A 147 21.10 37.64 -27.46
N GLY A 148 20.04 38.37 -27.10
CA GLY A 148 19.25 39.18 -28.01
C GLY A 148 17.99 38.47 -28.51
N ASN A 149 16.87 39.20 -28.45
CA ASN A 149 15.56 38.70 -28.90
C ASN A 149 15.45 38.56 -30.42
N ILE A 150 16.25 39.33 -31.17
CA ILE A 150 16.38 39.23 -32.62
C ILE A 150 17.80 38.79 -32.89
N ARG A 151 17.94 37.65 -33.59
CA ARG A 151 19.22 37.08 -33.97
C ARG A 151 19.25 36.80 -35.46
N VAL A 152 20.36 37.11 -36.10
CA VAL A 152 20.61 36.89 -37.51
C VAL A 152 21.77 35.92 -37.65
N PHE A 153 21.49 34.76 -38.20
CA PHE A 153 22.50 33.77 -38.53
C PHE A 153 22.74 33.75 -40.04
N CYS A 154 24.01 33.73 -40.45
CA CYS A 154 24.41 33.51 -41.83
C CYS A 154 24.79 32.04 -42.00
N ARG A 155 24.29 31.37 -43.04
CA ARG A 155 24.71 30.01 -43.39
C ARG A 155 25.14 29.97 -44.84
N VAL A 156 26.40 29.63 -45.05
CA VAL A 156 26.96 29.44 -46.39
C VAL A 156 26.80 27.96 -46.75
N ARG A 157 26.20 27.67 -47.91
CA ARG A 157 26.08 26.29 -48.39
C ARG A 157 27.37 25.83 -49.08
N PRO A 158 27.68 24.53 -49.09
CA PRO A 158 28.67 23.94 -49.98
C PRO A 158 28.45 24.32 -51.45
N LEU A 159 29.55 24.43 -52.20
CA LEU A 159 29.51 24.52 -53.66
C LEU A 159 28.97 23.21 -54.22
N LEU A 160 28.03 23.31 -55.17
CA LEU A 160 27.53 22.14 -55.88
C LEU A 160 28.56 21.69 -56.92
N ALA A 161 28.56 20.41 -57.30
CA ALA A 161 29.52 19.86 -58.27
C ALA A 161 29.57 20.68 -59.57
N ASP A 162 28.41 21.11 -60.06
CA ASP A 162 28.27 21.91 -61.29
C ASP A 162 28.80 23.36 -61.17
N GLU A 163 29.01 23.87 -59.95
CA GLU A 163 29.50 25.23 -59.71
C GLU A 163 31.02 25.30 -59.58
N SER A 164 31.68 24.15 -59.44
CA SER A 164 33.13 24.08 -59.26
C SER A 164 33.93 24.53 -60.49
N CYS A 165 33.31 24.57 -61.68
CA CYS A 165 33.94 25.00 -62.92
C CYS A 165 33.99 26.52 -63.14
N SER A 166 33.24 27.33 -62.39
CA SER A 166 33.32 28.80 -62.50
C SER A 166 34.46 29.33 -61.62
N THR A 167 35.67 29.29 -62.16
CA THR A 167 36.92 29.78 -61.53
C THR A 167 37.00 31.32 -61.41
N GLU A 168 35.87 32.01 -61.27
CA GLU A 168 35.79 33.49 -61.22
C GLU A 168 35.31 33.99 -59.84
N GLY A 169 36.27 34.27 -58.96
CA GLY A 169 36.32 35.57 -58.27
C GLY A 169 35.46 35.83 -57.03
N LYS A 170 34.69 34.87 -56.47
CA LYS A 170 34.00 35.04 -55.18
C LYS A 170 34.66 34.25 -54.06
N ILE A 171 35.67 34.84 -53.44
CA ILE A 171 36.36 34.27 -52.29
C ILE A 171 35.63 34.75 -51.03
N PHE A 172 34.83 33.88 -50.43
CA PHE A 172 34.43 34.06 -49.04
C PHE A 172 35.64 33.79 -48.15
N SER A 173 35.91 34.66 -47.19
CA SER A 173 36.88 34.38 -46.13
C SER A 173 36.25 34.55 -44.76
N TYR A 174 36.60 33.66 -43.84
CA TYR A 174 36.11 33.67 -42.46
C TYR A 174 37.23 34.19 -41.57
N PRO A 175 37.14 35.43 -41.02
CA PRO A 175 38.19 35.97 -40.18
C PRO A 175 38.34 35.17 -38.89
N THR A 176 39.58 34.78 -38.57
CA THR A 176 39.93 33.99 -37.38
C THR A 176 40.31 34.86 -36.16
N SER A 177 40.15 36.19 -36.26
CA SER A 177 40.44 37.07 -35.12
C SER A 177 39.56 36.70 -33.92
N MET A 178 40.11 36.77 -32.72
CA MET A 178 39.46 36.28 -31.49
C MET A 178 38.09 36.92 -31.23
N GLU A 179 37.90 38.16 -31.68
CA GLU A 179 36.66 38.94 -31.50
C GLU A 179 35.59 38.60 -32.55
N THR A 180 35.99 38.18 -33.75
CA THR A 180 35.08 37.98 -34.90
C THR A 180 34.94 36.52 -35.34
N SER A 181 35.69 35.61 -34.71
CA SER A 181 35.67 34.18 -35.01
C SER A 181 34.24 33.63 -34.88
N GLY A 182 33.72 33.10 -35.99
CA GLY A 182 32.38 32.54 -36.09
C GLY A 182 31.24 33.56 -36.18
N ARG A 183 31.52 34.87 -36.25
CA ARG A 183 30.50 35.94 -36.33
C ARG A 183 30.62 36.82 -37.56
N ALA A 184 31.77 36.81 -38.24
CA ALA A 184 31.98 37.63 -39.43
C ALA A 184 32.20 36.77 -40.68
N ILE A 185 31.83 37.33 -41.83
CA ILE A 185 32.12 36.80 -43.14
C ILE A 185 32.58 37.95 -44.04
N ASP A 186 33.70 37.73 -44.71
CA ASP A 186 34.27 38.69 -45.64
C ASP A 186 34.02 38.22 -47.08
N LEU A 187 33.49 39.12 -47.90
CA LEU A 187 33.26 38.91 -49.32
C LEU A 187 34.24 39.78 -50.12
N ALA A 188 35.13 39.15 -50.88
CA ALA A 188 35.93 39.86 -51.87
C ALA A 188 35.18 39.89 -53.21
N GLN A 189 34.77 41.08 -53.66
CA GLN A 189 34.15 41.28 -54.97
C GLN A 189 34.77 42.50 -55.64
N ASN A 190 35.24 42.35 -56.89
CA ASN A 190 35.86 43.42 -57.68
C ASN A 190 37.04 44.14 -56.99
N GLY A 191 37.83 43.38 -56.21
CA GLY A 191 38.95 43.94 -55.43
C GLY A 191 38.53 44.70 -54.16
N GLN A 192 37.23 44.89 -53.92
CA GLN A 192 36.72 45.46 -52.67
C GLN A 192 36.35 44.35 -51.69
N LYS A 193 36.83 44.48 -50.45
CA LYS A 193 36.50 43.59 -49.34
C LYS A 193 35.30 44.17 -48.59
N HIS A 194 34.19 43.43 -48.55
CA HIS A 194 33.01 43.75 -47.76
C HIS A 194 32.93 42.80 -46.57
N SER A 195 32.98 43.33 -45.35
CA SER A 195 32.85 42.54 -44.12
C SER A 195 31.44 42.67 -43.56
N PHE A 196 30.81 41.54 -43.24
CA PHE A 196 29.48 41.48 -42.62
C PHE A 196 29.57 40.74 -41.30
N THR A 197 28.90 41.26 -40.27
CA THR A 197 28.81 40.66 -38.94
C THR A 197 27.40 40.15 -38.68
N PHE A 198 27.32 39.00 -38.02
CA PHE A 198 26.11 38.26 -37.68
C PHE A 198 26.25 37.71 -36.26
N ASP A 199 25.16 37.23 -35.67
CA ASP A 199 25.23 36.57 -34.36
C ASP A 199 25.99 35.23 -34.45
N LYS A 200 25.88 34.55 -35.60
CA LYS A 200 26.67 33.37 -35.95
C LYS A 200 26.78 33.20 -37.46
N VAL A 201 27.94 32.76 -37.94
CA VAL A 201 28.20 32.38 -39.33
C VAL A 201 28.52 30.89 -39.37
N PHE A 202 27.69 30.14 -40.08
CA PHE A 202 27.89 28.72 -40.38
C PHE A 202 28.64 28.59 -41.72
N THR A 203 29.80 27.96 -41.67
CA THR A 203 30.62 27.67 -42.86
C THR A 203 30.00 26.53 -43.68
N PRO A 204 30.48 26.26 -44.92
CA PRO A 204 29.97 25.19 -45.76
C PRO A 204 29.99 23.81 -45.09
N GLU A 205 30.93 23.58 -44.18
CA GLU A 205 31.11 22.33 -43.45
C GLU A 205 30.07 22.12 -42.35
N ALA A 206 29.32 23.17 -41.97
CA ALA A 206 28.38 23.12 -40.87
C ALA A 206 27.19 22.19 -41.15
N SER A 207 27.06 21.17 -40.30
CA SER A 207 26.00 20.17 -40.39
C SER A 207 24.62 20.72 -40.02
N GLN A 208 23.56 20.00 -40.41
CA GLN A 208 22.20 20.34 -39.98
C GLN A 208 22.02 20.29 -38.46
N GLU A 209 22.74 19.37 -37.81
CA GLU A 209 22.77 19.24 -36.35
C GLU A 209 23.36 20.49 -35.70
N GLU A 210 24.52 20.96 -36.16
CA GLU A 210 25.18 22.15 -35.61
C GLU A 210 24.31 23.41 -35.71
N VAL A 211 23.58 23.56 -36.82
CA VAL A 211 22.61 24.65 -36.99
C VAL A 211 21.45 24.49 -36.02
N PHE A 212 20.94 23.26 -35.84
CA PHE A 212 19.85 22.99 -34.93
C PHE A 212 20.22 23.22 -33.46
N VAL A 213 21.44 22.89 -33.03
CA VAL A 213 21.90 23.13 -31.65
C VAL A 213 21.69 24.58 -31.22
N GLU A 214 21.98 25.56 -32.09
CA GLU A 214 21.78 26.99 -31.80
C GLU A 214 20.30 27.40 -31.74
N ILE A 215 19.46 26.72 -32.53
CA ILE A 215 18.03 27.01 -32.66
C ILE A 215 17.20 26.26 -31.61
N SER A 216 17.69 25.13 -31.09
CA SER A 216 17.01 24.27 -30.11
C SER A 216 16.57 25.03 -28.85
N GLN A 217 17.32 26.07 -28.45
CA GLN A 217 17.00 26.94 -27.33
C GLN A 217 15.74 27.79 -27.59
N LEU A 218 15.48 28.16 -28.85
CA LEU A 218 14.24 28.83 -29.24
C LEU A 218 13.06 27.86 -29.20
N VAL A 219 13.24 26.62 -29.62
CA VAL A 219 12.20 25.58 -29.50
C VAL A 219 11.82 25.38 -28.03
N GLN A 220 12.81 25.35 -27.13
CA GLN A 220 12.55 25.31 -25.69
C GLN A 220 11.80 26.57 -25.19
N SER A 221 12.14 27.75 -25.70
CA SER A 221 11.43 28.99 -25.35
C SER A 221 9.94 28.94 -25.75
N ALA A 222 9.64 28.34 -26.91
CA ALA A 222 8.26 28.11 -27.33
C ALA A 222 7.51 27.17 -26.38
N LEU A 223 8.15 26.07 -25.94
CA LEU A 223 7.59 25.15 -24.94
C LEU A 223 7.40 25.82 -23.56
N ASP A 224 8.22 26.83 -23.25
CA ASP A 224 8.12 27.60 -22.02
C ASP A 224 7.00 28.66 -22.04
N GLY A 225 6.33 28.84 -23.18
CA GLY A 225 5.18 29.75 -23.36
C GLY A 225 5.51 31.05 -24.09
N TYR A 226 6.69 31.18 -24.69
CA TYR A 226 7.08 32.37 -25.45
C TYR A 226 6.78 32.22 -26.95
N LYS A 227 6.56 33.36 -27.62
CA LYS A 227 6.36 33.38 -29.07
C LYS A 227 7.71 33.40 -29.78
N VAL A 228 7.93 32.45 -30.66
CA VAL A 228 9.16 32.29 -31.42
C VAL A 228 8.86 32.31 -32.91
N CYS A 229 9.66 33.06 -33.68
CA CYS A 229 9.59 33.09 -35.13
C CYS A 229 10.97 32.79 -35.71
N ILE A 230 11.04 31.83 -36.61
CA ILE A 230 12.26 31.45 -37.34
C ILE A 230 11.93 31.55 -38.82
N PHE A 231 12.69 32.37 -39.55
CA PHE A 231 12.57 32.53 -40.99
C PHE A 231 13.90 32.23 -41.67
N ALA A 232 13.84 31.65 -42.86
CA ALA A 232 15.00 31.45 -43.72
C ALA A 232 14.92 32.46 -44.88
N TYR A 233 15.98 33.24 -45.09
CA TYR A 233 16.06 34.26 -46.13
C TYR A 233 17.23 34.01 -47.09
N GLY A 234 17.09 34.43 -48.34
CA GLY A 234 18.10 34.28 -49.39
C GLY A 234 17.50 34.07 -50.78
N GLN A 235 18.34 34.12 -51.81
CA GLN A 235 17.93 33.87 -53.20
C GLN A 235 17.49 32.41 -53.44
N THR A 236 16.84 32.13 -54.58
CA THR A 236 16.54 30.75 -55.00
C THR A 236 17.84 29.94 -55.06
N TRP A 237 17.80 28.66 -54.66
CA TRP A 237 18.97 27.77 -54.55
C TRP A 237 20.03 28.15 -53.49
N SER A 238 19.75 29.10 -52.59
CA SER A 238 20.67 29.45 -51.49
C SER A 238 20.69 28.45 -50.32
N GLY A 239 19.83 27.42 -50.32
CA GLY A 239 19.75 26.44 -49.23
C GLY A 239 18.67 26.69 -48.16
N LYS A 240 17.71 27.61 -48.39
CA LYS A 240 16.58 27.85 -47.46
C LYS A 240 15.79 26.59 -47.13
N THR A 241 15.29 25.89 -48.17
CA THR A 241 14.50 24.66 -48.02
C THR A 241 15.30 23.54 -47.37
N TYR A 242 16.57 23.39 -47.77
CA TYR A 242 17.49 22.44 -47.13
C TYR A 242 17.66 22.76 -45.65
N THR A 243 17.83 24.02 -45.26
CA THR A 243 17.95 24.40 -43.84
C THR A 243 16.67 24.10 -43.05
N MET A 244 15.49 24.46 -43.58
CA MET A 244 14.24 24.31 -42.84
C MET A 244 13.74 22.86 -42.81
N MET A 245 13.75 22.14 -43.93
CA MET A 245 13.20 20.78 -44.03
C MET A 245 14.27 19.70 -44.04
N GLY A 246 15.43 19.97 -44.63
CA GLY A 246 16.46 18.96 -44.88
C GLY A 246 16.26 18.22 -46.19
N ARG A 247 17.00 17.13 -46.36
CA ARG A 247 16.87 16.24 -47.51
C ARG A 247 15.90 15.10 -47.21
N PRO A 248 14.81 14.93 -47.99
CA PRO A 248 13.88 13.82 -47.79
C PRO A 248 14.58 12.47 -47.91
N GLY A 249 14.27 11.54 -47.01
CA GLY A 249 14.84 10.18 -47.01
C GLY A 249 16.22 10.06 -46.34
N HIS A 250 16.82 11.16 -45.87
CA HIS A 250 18.13 11.20 -45.22
C HIS A 250 17.98 11.67 -43.76
N PRO A 251 17.84 10.75 -42.79
CA PRO A 251 17.62 11.10 -41.37
C PRO A 251 18.70 12.00 -40.77
N GLU A 252 19.94 11.85 -41.21
CA GLU A 252 21.11 12.65 -40.80
C GLU A 252 21.03 14.10 -41.30
N GLU A 253 20.36 14.34 -42.42
CA GLU A 253 20.21 15.65 -43.06
C GLU A 253 18.89 16.36 -42.73
N LYS A 254 18.13 15.88 -41.72
CA LYS A 254 16.90 16.54 -41.23
C LYS A 254 17.16 18.02 -40.94
N GLY A 255 16.27 18.89 -41.42
CA GLY A 255 16.34 20.33 -41.17
C GLY A 255 15.79 20.76 -39.82
N LEU A 256 15.62 22.08 -39.65
CA LEU A 256 15.15 22.68 -38.41
C LEU A 256 13.74 22.23 -38.02
N ILE A 257 12.79 22.17 -38.97
CA ILE A 257 11.39 21.82 -38.68
C ILE A 257 11.26 20.40 -38.13
N PRO A 258 11.73 19.33 -38.81
CA PRO A 258 11.59 17.97 -38.29
C PRO A 258 12.30 17.78 -36.94
N ARG A 259 13.48 18.39 -36.75
CA ARG A 259 14.21 18.35 -35.47
C ARG A 259 13.49 19.09 -34.35
N SER A 260 12.87 20.23 -34.65
CA SER A 260 12.07 20.99 -33.68
C SER A 260 10.87 20.18 -33.20
N LEU A 261 10.20 19.49 -34.13
CA LEU A 261 9.08 18.62 -33.81
C LEU A 261 9.53 17.44 -32.94
N GLU A 262 10.65 16.79 -33.28
CA GLU A 262 11.22 15.73 -32.44
C GLU A 262 11.50 16.22 -31.02
N GLN A 263 12.14 17.39 -30.86
CA GLN A 263 12.37 18.00 -29.55
C GLN A 263 11.06 18.31 -28.80
N ILE A 264 10.06 18.88 -29.47
CA ILE A 264 8.74 19.16 -28.88
C ILE A 264 8.08 17.88 -28.34
N PHE A 265 8.05 16.82 -29.15
CA PHE A 265 7.43 15.55 -28.74
C PHE A 265 8.25 14.83 -27.66
N GLN A 266 9.58 14.92 -27.70
CA GLN A 266 10.45 14.39 -26.64
C GLN A 266 10.22 15.12 -25.31
N THR A 267 10.16 16.45 -25.32
CA THR A 267 9.88 17.24 -24.11
C THR A 267 8.47 16.98 -23.58
N LYS A 268 7.48 16.85 -24.46
CA LYS A 268 6.12 16.42 -24.07
C LYS A 268 6.14 15.09 -23.32
N GLN A 269 6.88 14.09 -23.81
CA GLN A 269 6.97 12.78 -23.16
C GLN A 269 7.73 12.83 -21.84
N SER A 270 8.84 13.57 -21.76
CA SER A 270 9.66 13.66 -20.55
C SER A 270 8.97 14.41 -19.40
N GLN A 271 8.05 15.33 -19.72
CA GLN A 271 7.34 16.13 -18.73
C GLN A 271 5.96 15.57 -18.33
N GLN A 272 5.44 14.56 -19.03
CA GLN A 272 4.19 13.88 -18.65
C GLN A 272 4.21 13.31 -17.21
N PRO A 273 5.29 12.62 -16.75
CA PRO A 273 5.37 12.12 -15.37
C PRO A 273 5.33 13.23 -14.31
N GLN A 274 5.67 14.47 -14.69
CA GLN A 274 5.66 15.64 -13.81
C GLN A 274 4.29 16.34 -13.81
N GLY A 275 3.29 15.79 -14.51
CA GLY A 275 1.93 16.33 -14.57
C GLY A 275 1.67 17.35 -15.68
N TRP A 276 2.65 17.66 -16.53
CA TRP A 276 2.44 18.57 -17.67
C TRP A 276 1.61 17.92 -18.76
N LYS A 277 0.63 18.67 -19.27
CA LYS A 277 -0.22 18.28 -20.40
C LYS A 277 -0.03 19.27 -21.55
N TYR A 278 0.34 18.76 -22.71
CA TYR A 278 0.57 19.55 -23.93
C TYR A 278 -0.41 19.16 -25.02
N GLU A 279 -1.09 20.15 -25.57
CA GLU A 279 -1.86 20.08 -26.81
C GLU A 279 -1.03 20.77 -27.92
N ILE A 280 -0.86 20.11 -29.06
CA ILE A 280 -0.01 20.59 -30.15
C ILE A 280 -0.86 20.67 -31.41
N ILE A 281 -1.05 21.89 -31.91
CA ILE A 281 -1.78 22.18 -33.13
C ILE A 281 -0.77 22.70 -34.15
N ALA A 282 -0.80 22.15 -35.37
CA ALA A 282 0.11 22.52 -36.44
C ALA A 282 -0.67 22.93 -37.70
N ASP A 283 -0.35 24.12 -38.20
CA ASP A 283 -0.94 24.69 -39.41
C ASP A 283 0.16 24.92 -40.46
N LYS A 284 -0.14 24.60 -41.72
CA LYS A 284 0.75 24.87 -42.86
C LYS A 284 0.07 25.89 -43.77
N VAL A 285 0.72 27.02 -44.00
CA VAL A 285 0.16 28.10 -44.82
C VAL A 285 1.15 28.46 -45.92
N PHE A 286 0.64 28.56 -47.15
CA PHE A 286 1.42 29.07 -48.28
C PHE A 286 0.97 30.49 -48.63
N LEU A 287 1.94 31.39 -48.71
CA LEU A 287 1.71 32.78 -49.10
C LEU A 287 2.26 33.00 -50.52
N ALA A 288 1.39 33.29 -51.47
CA ALA A 288 1.76 33.66 -52.82
C ALA A 288 1.01 34.94 -53.24
N LYS A 289 1.73 35.96 -53.70
CA LYS A 289 1.14 37.23 -54.20
C LYS A 289 0.06 37.82 -53.28
N PHE A 290 0.32 37.93 -51.98
CA PHE A 290 -0.62 38.40 -50.95
C PHE A 290 -1.88 37.56 -50.74
N THR A 291 -2.01 36.40 -51.41
CA THR A 291 -3.06 35.42 -51.13
C THR A 291 -2.57 34.36 -50.17
N VAL A 292 -3.41 34.06 -49.18
CA VAL A 292 -3.21 32.98 -48.21
C VAL A 292 -3.92 31.75 -48.76
N SER A 293 -3.20 30.64 -48.90
CA SER A 293 -3.79 29.33 -49.18
C SER A 293 -3.58 28.44 -47.97
N ASP A 294 -4.67 28.12 -47.28
CA ASP A 294 -4.66 27.24 -46.11
C ASP A 294 -4.41 25.80 -46.53
N LEU A 295 -3.38 25.20 -45.96
CA LEU A 295 -3.11 23.77 -46.06
C LEU A 295 -3.33 23.13 -44.69
N THR A 296 -4.53 22.59 -44.48
CA THR A 296 -4.90 21.60 -43.45
C THR A 296 -4.52 21.92 -42.00
N VAL A 297 -5.52 22.13 -41.15
CA VAL A 297 -5.38 22.02 -39.69
C VAL A 297 -5.50 20.55 -39.31
N VAL A 298 -4.53 20.02 -38.58
CA VAL A 298 -4.55 18.63 -38.10
C VAL A 298 -4.08 18.59 -36.65
N ASP A 299 -4.85 17.93 -35.79
CA ASP A 299 -4.39 17.59 -34.44
C ASP A 299 -3.34 16.48 -34.56
N VAL A 300 -2.16 16.70 -33.98
CA VAL A 300 -0.98 15.87 -34.24
C VAL A 300 -0.52 15.21 -32.95
N HIS A 301 -0.47 13.88 -32.99
CA HIS A 301 -0.11 13.06 -31.84
C HIS A 301 1.35 12.59 -31.91
N SER A 302 1.99 12.70 -33.07
CA SER A 302 3.39 12.30 -33.25
C SER A 302 4.18 13.18 -34.25
N ALA A 303 5.50 13.22 -34.09
CA ALA A 303 6.39 13.90 -35.04
C ALA A 303 6.30 13.31 -36.45
N LYS A 304 5.95 12.02 -36.57
CA LYS A 304 5.78 11.33 -37.85
C LYS A 304 4.55 11.83 -38.62
N GLU A 305 3.45 12.10 -37.93
CA GLU A 305 2.24 12.68 -38.53
C GLU A 305 2.52 14.07 -39.09
N VAL A 306 3.21 14.91 -38.32
CA VAL A 306 3.57 16.26 -38.79
C VAL A 306 4.54 16.18 -39.98
N ALA A 307 5.56 15.31 -39.92
CA ALA A 307 6.48 15.11 -41.03
C ALA A 307 5.77 14.64 -42.31
N PHE A 308 4.73 13.81 -42.17
CA PHE A 308 3.87 13.41 -43.29
C PHE A 308 3.14 14.60 -43.90
N LEU A 309 2.52 15.47 -43.09
CA LEU A 309 1.84 16.70 -43.54
C LEU A 309 2.81 17.69 -44.22
N LEU A 310 4.03 17.80 -43.71
CA LEU A 310 5.05 18.69 -44.28
C LEU A 310 5.51 18.23 -45.66
N ASN A 311 5.58 16.91 -45.88
CA ASN A 311 5.99 16.31 -47.16
C ASN A 311 4.88 16.29 -48.21
N GLN A 312 3.64 16.63 -47.87
CA GLN A 312 2.58 16.73 -48.88
C GLN A 312 2.81 17.96 -49.78
N PRO A 313 2.72 17.79 -51.11
CA PRO A 313 2.86 18.90 -52.06
C PRO A 313 1.78 19.95 -51.80
N ALA A 314 2.14 21.23 -52.02
CA ALA A 314 1.25 22.36 -51.77
C ALA A 314 -0.09 22.28 -52.54
N ASN A 315 -0.13 21.50 -53.64
CA ASN A 315 -1.31 21.27 -54.45
C ASN A 315 -1.44 19.78 -54.77
N SER A 316 -2.32 19.08 -54.05
CA SER A 316 -3.08 17.95 -54.59
C SER A 316 -4.58 18.18 -54.33
N ARG A 317 -5.05 19.38 -54.71
CA ARG A 317 -6.43 19.73 -55.06
C ARG A 317 -6.42 21.12 -55.68
#